data_AF-A0A0K0DUH4-F1
#
_entry.id   AF-A0A0K0DUH4-F1
#
_cell.length_a   1.000
_cell.length_b   1.000
_cell.length_c   1.000
_cell.angle_alpha   90.00
_cell.angle_beta   90.00
_cell.angle_gamma   90.00
#
_symmetry.space_group_name_H-M   'P 1'
#
loop_
_entity.id
_entity.type
_entity.pdbx_description
1 polymer ?
#
loop_
_entity_poly.entity_id
_entity_poly.type
_entity_poly.pdbx_seq_one_letter_code
_entity_poly.pdbx_strand_id
1 'polypeptide(L)'
;MENLVTRIKSLINHAAFKINYSKGLVVDINQPLFIPFGGDSLESILTLNNKSSFTVNTFEEVYEECEKFYNNLFPQQLVNTSSKDEIINDEKFSEPTVDMLFEESLNNLQRYIKENEEREATLERTFKNTNLFF
;
A
#
# COMPACT_ATOMS: atom_id res chain seq x y z
N MET A 1 28.42 -10.28 28.06
CA MET A 1 27.94 -10.44 26.67
C MET A 1 28.01 -9.08 25.99
N GLU A 2 28.60 -8.97 24.80
CA GLU A 2 28.49 -7.76 23.99
C GLU A 2 27.02 -7.48 23.66
N ASN A 3 26.58 -6.23 23.82
CA ASN A 3 25.24 -5.79 23.40
C ASN A 3 25.10 -5.99 21.87
N LEU A 4 23.90 -6.35 21.40
CA LEU A 4 23.56 -6.50 19.99
C LEU A 4 24.01 -5.30 19.15
N VAL A 5 23.83 -4.08 19.65
CA VAL A 5 24.24 -2.86 18.95
C VAL A 5 25.75 -2.84 18.68
N THR A 6 26.56 -3.26 19.66
CA THR A 6 28.02 -3.34 19.50
C THR A 6 28.41 -4.40 18.48
N ARG A 7 27.74 -5.56 18.50
CA ARG A 7 27.96 -6.63 17.51
C ARG A 7 27.65 -6.16 16.10
N ILE A 8 26.52 -5.46 15.91
CA ILE A 8 26.13 -4.89 14.61
C ILE A 8 27.16 -3.84 14.14
N LYS A 9 27.62 -2.95 15.01
CA LYS A 9 28.68 -1.99 14.66
C LYS A 9 29.96 -2.69 14.21
N SER A 10 30.37 -3.76 14.91
CA SER A 10 31.53 -4.56 14.51
C SER A 10 31.31 -5.28 13.17
N LEU A 11 30.10 -5.79 12.90
CA LEU A 11 29.74 -6.40 11.62
C LEU A 11 29.82 -5.39 10.46
N ILE A 12 29.29 -4.17 10.66
CA ILE A 12 29.39 -3.09 9.68
C ILE A 12 30.85 -2.69 9.46
N ASN A 13 31.64 -2.58 10.54
CA ASN A 13 33.07 -2.31 10.46
C ASN A 13 33.87 -3.42 9.75
N HIS A 14 33.46 -4.68 9.87
CA HIS A 14 34.03 -5.77 9.08
C HIS A 14 33.75 -5.58 7.59
N ALA A 15 32.54 -5.19 7.22
CA ALA A 15 32.19 -4.93 5.82
C ALA A 15 32.99 -3.75 5.25
N ALA A 16 33.12 -2.66 6.01
CA ALA A 16 33.80 -1.43 5.58
C ALA A 16 35.34 -1.52 5.61
N PHE A 17 35.92 -2.08 6.67
CA PHE A 17 37.36 -2.02 6.97
C PHE A 17 38.03 -3.39 7.11
N LYS A 18 37.31 -4.49 6.88
CA LYS A 18 37.80 -5.87 7.08
C LYS A 18 38.30 -6.14 8.52
N ILE A 19 37.74 -5.43 9.49
CA ILE A 19 38.00 -5.67 10.93
C ILE A 19 37.33 -6.96 11.36
N ASN A 20 38.00 -7.79 12.17
CA ASN A 20 37.41 -9.00 12.72
C ASN A 20 36.17 -8.71 13.58
N TYR A 21 35.15 -9.55 13.47
CA TYR A 21 33.94 -9.48 14.30
C TYR A 21 33.57 -10.88 14.83
N SER A 22 32.72 -10.93 15.85
CA SER A 22 32.23 -12.18 16.41
C SER A 22 31.32 -12.91 15.42
N LYS A 23 31.72 -14.12 14.99
CA LYS A 23 31.01 -14.96 14.01
C LYS A 23 29.93 -15.85 14.61
N GLY A 24 29.61 -15.70 15.89
CA GLY A 24 28.61 -16.54 16.56
C GLY A 24 27.20 -16.31 16.02
N LEU A 25 26.39 -17.36 15.97
CA LEU A 25 24.97 -17.32 15.68
C LEU A 25 24.17 -17.29 16.99
N VAL A 26 23.15 -16.44 17.10
CA VAL A 26 22.20 -16.43 18.22
C VAL A 26 20.79 -16.53 17.65
N VAL A 27 20.17 -17.70 17.81
CA VAL A 27 18.81 -18.04 17.31
C VAL A 27 17.85 -18.45 18.44
N ASP A 28 18.25 -18.25 19.70
CA ASP A 28 17.38 -18.50 20.85
C ASP A 28 16.31 -17.41 20.94
N ILE A 29 15.05 -17.84 21.04
CA ILE A 29 13.87 -16.97 21.17
C ILE A 29 13.92 -16.07 22.42
N ASN A 30 14.70 -16.45 23.43
CA ASN A 30 14.86 -15.70 24.69
C ASN A 30 16.02 -14.70 24.66
N GLN A 31 16.75 -14.61 23.54
CA GLN A 31 17.90 -13.72 23.37
C GLN A 31 17.72 -12.82 22.14
N PRO A 32 18.40 -11.67 22.08
CA PRO A 32 18.43 -10.87 20.87
C PRO A 32 19.02 -11.68 19.70
N LEU A 33 18.25 -11.83 18.63
CA LEU A 33 18.65 -12.53 17.42
C LEU A 33 19.90 -11.90 16.81
N PHE A 34 20.89 -12.71 16.47
CA PHE A 34 22.08 -12.26 15.76
C PHE A 34 22.51 -13.31 14.75
N ILE A 35 22.35 -12.97 13.46
CA ILE A 35 22.67 -13.84 12.34
C ILE A 35 23.59 -13.07 11.39
N PRO A 36 24.90 -13.38 11.34
CA PRO A 36 25.78 -12.74 10.39
C PRO A 36 25.51 -13.25 8.96
N PHE A 37 25.87 -12.45 7.95
CA PHE A 37 25.72 -12.84 6.54
C PHE A 37 26.35 -14.22 6.27
N GLY A 38 25.57 -15.13 5.69
CA GLY A 38 26.01 -16.50 5.39
C GLY A 38 25.87 -17.48 6.56
N GLY A 39 25.42 -17.01 7.73
CA GLY A 39 24.96 -17.86 8.84
C GLY A 39 23.51 -18.30 8.70
N ASP A 40 22.81 -17.77 7.70
CA ASP A 40 21.40 -18.01 7.37
C ASP A 40 21.28 -18.90 6.12
N SER A 41 21.23 -20.21 6.33
CA SER A 41 20.90 -21.15 5.24
C SER A 41 19.39 -21.35 5.16
N LEU A 42 18.84 -21.59 3.97
CA LEU A 42 17.42 -21.92 3.82
C LEU A 42 17.02 -23.14 4.65
N GLU A 43 17.88 -24.15 4.74
CA GLU A 43 17.70 -25.35 5.58
C GLU A 43 17.66 -25.03 7.08
N SER A 44 18.33 -23.97 7.53
CA SER A 44 18.27 -23.51 8.93
C SER A 44 17.05 -22.65 9.24
N ILE A 45 16.53 -21.92 8.26
CA ILE A 45 15.38 -21.02 8.44
C ILE A 45 14.08 -21.80 8.33
N LEU A 46 13.95 -22.58 7.26
CA LEU A 46 12.81 -23.44 6.99
C LEU A 46 13.20 -24.81 7.54
N THR A 47 12.40 -25.35 8.47
CA THR A 47 12.58 -26.72 8.98
C THR A 47 12.24 -27.75 7.89
N LEU A 48 12.96 -27.70 6.77
CA LEU A 48 12.95 -28.66 5.66
C LEU A 48 13.56 -30.00 6.07
N ASN A 49 13.90 -30.17 7.35
CA ASN A 49 14.53 -31.33 7.99
C ASN A 49 13.81 -32.67 7.78
N ASN A 50 12.60 -32.68 7.20
CA ASN A 50 11.91 -33.91 6.83
C ASN A 50 12.13 -34.37 5.38
N LYS A 51 12.78 -33.56 4.53
CA LYS A 51 13.13 -33.92 3.16
C LYS A 51 14.65 -33.86 2.97
N SER A 52 15.22 -35.00 2.60
CA SER A 52 16.66 -35.20 2.34
C SER A 52 17.23 -34.10 1.44
N SER A 53 18.05 -33.23 2.02
CA SER A 53 18.93 -32.25 1.36
C SER A 53 18.27 -31.27 0.38
N PHE A 54 18.50 -29.98 0.63
CA PHE A 54 18.12 -28.85 -0.24
C PHE A 54 18.51 -29.03 -1.72
N THR A 55 19.47 -29.89 -2.03
CA THR A 55 19.87 -30.25 -3.39
C THR A 55 18.76 -30.91 -4.23
N VAL A 56 17.71 -31.42 -3.59
CA VAL A 56 16.61 -32.15 -4.25
C VAL A 56 15.37 -31.28 -4.46
N ASN A 57 15.20 -30.22 -3.66
CA ASN A 57 13.98 -29.43 -3.70
C ASN A 57 14.02 -28.45 -4.87
N THR A 58 12.91 -28.42 -5.62
CA THR A 58 12.68 -27.38 -6.62
C THR A 58 12.36 -26.05 -5.92
N PHE A 59 12.59 -24.94 -6.63
CA PHE A 59 12.20 -23.61 -6.13
C PHE A 59 10.70 -23.55 -5.77
N GLU A 60 9.86 -24.24 -6.53
CA GLU A 60 8.41 -24.32 -6.31
C GLU A 60 8.08 -24.93 -4.95
N GLU A 61 8.73 -26.03 -4.57
CA GLU A 61 8.49 -26.70 -3.28
C GLU A 61 8.89 -25.81 -2.11
N VAL A 62 9.99 -25.06 -2.24
CA VAL A 62 10.42 -24.09 -1.22
C VAL A 62 9.41 -22.96 -1.09
N TYR A 63 8.91 -22.47 -2.23
CA TYR A 63 7.88 -21.43 -2.27
C TYR A 63 6.58 -21.89 -1.59
N GLU A 64 6.07 -23.07 -1.94
CA GLU A 64 4.86 -23.63 -1.32
C GLU A 64 5.01 -23.83 0.19
N GLU A 65 6.17 -24.26 0.67
CA GLU A 65 6.45 -24.39 2.11
C GLU A 65 6.42 -23.03 2.81
N CYS A 66 7.05 -22.01 2.20
CA CYS A 66 7.01 -20.63 2.71
C CYS A 66 5.59 -20.08 2.73
N GLU A 67 4.81 -20.32 1.67
CA GLU A 67 3.42 -19.91 1.58
C GLU A 67 2.57 -20.59 2.67
N LYS A 68 2.72 -21.91 2.86
CA LYS A 68 2.04 -22.65 3.92
C LYS A 68 2.40 -22.10 5.31
N PHE A 69 3.68 -21.86 5.57
CA PHE A 69 4.13 -21.25 6.83
C PHE A 69 3.52 -19.86 7.06
N TYR A 70 3.54 -19.02 6.02
CA TYR A 70 2.95 -17.68 6.06
C TYR A 70 1.44 -17.73 6.31
N ASN A 71 0.71 -18.55 5.56
CA ASN A 71 -0.75 -18.68 5.68
C ASN A 71 -1.18 -19.32 7.01
N ASN A 72 -0.33 -20.13 7.65
CA ASN A 72 -0.59 -20.64 9.00
C ASN A 72 -0.50 -19.55 10.07
N LEU A 73 0.43 -18.59 9.91
CA LEU A 73 0.57 -17.44 10.82
C LEU A 73 -0.45 -16.34 10.51
N PHE A 74 -0.75 -16.13 9.23
CA PHE A 74 -1.65 -15.10 8.73
C PHE A 74 -2.68 -15.76 7.80
N PRO A 75 -3.75 -16.37 8.36
CA PRO A 75 -4.75 -17.04 7.56
C PRO A 75 -5.36 -16.08 6.55
N GLN A 76 -5.44 -16.54 5.30
CA GLN A 76 -6.04 -15.76 4.23
C GLN A 76 -7.50 -15.47 4.58
N GLN A 77 -7.83 -14.19 4.69
CA GLN A 77 -9.22 -13.79 4.77
C GLN A 77 -9.81 -14.01 3.38
N LEU A 78 -10.78 -14.92 3.28
CA LEU A 78 -11.64 -15.02 2.11
C LEU A 78 -12.44 -13.72 2.04
N VAL A 79 -11.88 -12.71 1.38
CA VAL A 79 -12.63 -11.53 1.01
C VAL A 79 -13.59 -12.01 -0.07
N ASN A 80 -14.85 -12.21 0.32
CA ASN A 80 -15.94 -12.39 -0.62
C ASN A 80 -15.95 -11.17 -1.55
N THR A 81 -15.35 -11.31 -2.73
CA THR A 81 -15.34 -10.28 -3.77
C THR A 81 -16.74 -10.04 -4.34
N SER A 82 -17.73 -10.83 -3.93
CA SER A 82 -19.14 -10.70 -4.29
C SER A 82 -19.79 -9.39 -3.83
N SER A 83 -19.19 -8.62 -2.93
CA SER A 83 -19.68 -7.26 -2.60
C SER A 83 -19.37 -6.21 -3.66
N LYS A 84 -18.48 -6.48 -4.63
CA LYS A 84 -18.16 -5.52 -5.71
C LYS A 84 -19.31 -5.29 -6.69
N ASP A 85 -20.29 -6.19 -6.72
CA ASP A 85 -21.44 -6.08 -7.63
C ASP A 85 -22.61 -5.27 -7.04
N GLU A 86 -22.52 -4.82 -5.79
CA GLU A 86 -23.58 -4.01 -5.17
C GLU A 86 -23.71 -2.64 -5.86
N ILE A 87 -22.61 -2.04 -6.29
CA ILE A 87 -22.61 -0.74 -6.99
C ILE A 87 -23.24 -0.86 -8.39
N ILE A 88 -23.07 -2.00 -9.05
CA ILE A 88 -23.61 -2.24 -10.40
C ILE A 88 -25.14 -2.35 -10.36
N ASN A 89 -25.69 -2.86 -9.26
CA ASN A 89 -27.14 -3.03 -9.08
C ASN A 89 -27.78 -1.89 -8.27
N ASP A 90 -27.01 -0.90 -7.82
CA ASP A 90 -27.53 0.23 -7.07
C ASP A 90 -28.24 1.19 -8.03
N GLU A 91 -29.55 1.34 -7.82
CA GLU A 91 -30.45 2.20 -8.60
C GLU A 91 -29.94 3.64 -8.73
N LYS A 92 -29.16 4.13 -7.75
CA LYS A 92 -28.53 5.46 -7.79
C LYS A 92 -27.53 5.63 -8.95
N PHE A 93 -26.94 4.53 -9.42
CA PHE A 93 -25.99 4.51 -10.54
C PHE A 93 -26.62 3.95 -11.82
N SER A 94 -27.96 3.78 -11.85
CA SER A 94 -28.66 3.42 -13.08
C SER A 94 -28.49 4.52 -14.13
N GLU A 95 -28.27 4.13 -15.39
CA GLU A 95 -28.10 5.06 -16.53
C GLU A 95 -29.21 6.12 -16.60
N PRO A 96 -30.52 5.78 -16.44
CA PRO A 96 -31.57 6.81 -16.43
C PRO A 96 -31.43 7.83 -15.29
N THR A 97 -30.96 7.39 -14.12
CA THR A 97 -30.74 8.29 -12.98
C THR A 97 -29.54 9.19 -13.22
N VAL A 98 -28.45 8.64 -13.78
CA VAL A 98 -27.25 9.40 -14.15
C VAL A 98 -27.59 10.44 -15.22
N ASP A 99 -28.36 10.06 -16.24
CA ASP A 99 -28.80 10.96 -17.30
C ASP A 99 -29.64 12.12 -16.76
N MET A 100 -30.61 11.85 -15.89
CA MET A 100 -31.41 12.88 -15.24
C MET A 100 -30.55 13.84 -14.41
N LEU A 101 -29.61 13.31 -13.60
CA LEU A 101 -28.71 14.14 -12.79
C LEU A 101 -27.78 14.99 -13.65
N PHE A 102 -27.35 14.46 -14.80
CA PHE A 102 -26.53 15.20 -15.77
C PHE A 102 -27.33 16.34 -16.41
N GLU A 103 -28.56 16.08 -16.86
CA GLU A 103 -29.45 17.10 -17.41
C GLU A 103 -29.78 18.19 -16.38
N GLU A 104 -30.09 17.82 -15.14
CA GLU A 104 -30.35 18.78 -14.06
C GLU A 104 -29.13 19.67 -13.79
N SER A 105 -27.94 19.06 -13.74
CA SER A 105 -26.68 19.78 -13.54
C SER A 105 -26.39 20.76 -14.68
N LEU A 106 -26.63 20.34 -15.93
CA LEU A 106 -26.44 21.17 -17.11
C LEU A 106 -27.42 22.36 -17.14
N ASN A 107 -28.69 22.12 -16.81
CA ASN A 107 -29.71 23.17 -16.69
C ASN A 107 -29.38 24.18 -15.59
N ASN A 108 -28.93 23.70 -14.43
CA ASN A 108 -28.51 24.56 -13.32
C ASN A 108 -27.29 25.43 -13.70
N LEU A 109 -26.32 24.85 -14.43
CA LEU A 109 -25.16 25.59 -14.92
C LEU A 109 -25.56 26.70 -15.91
N GLN A 110 -26.44 26.39 -16.87
CA GLN A 110 -26.94 27.38 -17.83
C GLN A 110 -27.70 28.53 -17.15
N ARG A 111 -28.53 28.22 -16.15
CA ARG A 111 -29.22 29.23 -15.34
C ARG A 111 -28.21 30.14 -14.61
N TYR A 112 -27.19 29.56 -14.00
CA TYR A 112 -26.15 30.31 -13.29
C TYR A 112 -25.36 31.25 -14.22
N ILE A 113 -24.98 30.77 -15.42
CA ILE A 113 -24.30 31.59 -16.43
C ILE A 113 -25.17 32.79 -16.80
N LYS A 114 -26.45 32.56 -17.11
CA LYS A 114 -27.40 33.62 -17.47
C LYS A 114 -27.57 34.66 -16.34
N GLU A 115 -27.74 34.20 -15.10
CA GLU A 115 -27.88 35.09 -13.93
C GLU A 115 -26.61 35.92 -13.69
N ASN A 116 -25.43 35.35 -13.94
CA ASN A 116 -24.17 36.09 -13.85
C ASN A 116 -24.06 37.16 -14.96
N GLU A 117 -24.38 36.82 -16.20
CA GLU A 117 -24.39 37.76 -17.33
C GLU A 117 -25.37 38.93 -17.10
N GLU A 118 -26.57 38.65 -16.58
CA GLU A 118 -27.55 39.67 -16.22
C GLU A 118 -27.06 40.58 -15.08
N ARG A 119 -26.35 40.01 -14.09
CA ARG A 119 -25.74 40.77 -12.99
C ARG A 119 -24.62 41.67 -13.47
N GLU A 120 -23.78 41.20 -14.38
CA GLU A 120 -22.71 42.00 -14.98
C GLU A 120 -23.27 43.14 -15.84
N ALA A 121 -24.27 42.85 -16.69
CA ALA A 121 -24.92 43.87 -17.52
C ALA A 121 -25.64 44.95 -16.70
N THR A 122 -26.24 44.59 -15.55
CA THR A 122 -26.86 45.56 -14.64
C THR A 122 -25.82 46.43 -13.93
N LEU A 123 -24.70 45.86 -13.49
CA LEU A 123 -23.57 46.61 -12.93
C LEU A 123 -22.98 47.59 -13.96
N GLU A 124 -22.75 47.17 -15.20
CA GLU A 124 -22.25 48.07 -16.24
C GLU A 124 -23.19 49.26 -16.51
N ARG A 125 -24.51 49.03 -16.49
CA ARG A 125 -25.52 50.09 -16.65
C ARG A 125 -25.51 51.05 -15.46
N THR A 126 -25.39 50.55 -14.22
CA THR A 126 -25.32 51.41 -13.04
C THR A 126 -24.02 52.22 -13.02
N PHE A 127 -22.88 51.62 -13.37
CA PHE A 127 -21.60 52.33 -13.50
C PHE A 127 -21.65 53.44 -14.57
N LYS A 128 -22.23 53.17 -15.75
CA LYS A 128 -22.42 54.19 -16.80
C LYS A 128 -23.32 55.34 -16.35
N ASN A 129 -24.43 55.04 -15.67
CA ASN A 129 -25.33 56.06 -15.16
C ASN A 129 -24.68 56.89 -14.05
N THR A 130 -23.89 56.28 -13.17
CA THR A 130 -23.21 56.99 -12.07
C THR A 130 -22.14 57.94 -12.60
N ASN A 131 -21.40 57.54 -13.65
CA ASN A 131 -20.40 58.40 -14.31
C ASN A 131 -20.99 59.52 -15.17
N LEU A 132 -22.31 59.53 -15.41
CA LEU A 132 -23.02 60.63 -16.10
C LEU A 132 -23.47 61.74 -15.14
N PHE A 133 -23.37 61.53 -13.82
CA PHE A 133 -23.80 62.47 -12.78
C PHE A 133 -22.64 63.10 -11.98
N PHE A 134 -21.39 62.93 -12.42
CA PHE A 134 -20.19 63.60 -11.90
C PHE A 134 -19.38 64.19 -13.06
#